data_AF-A0A3D3K8L4-F1
#
_entry.id   AF-A0A3D3K8L4-F1
#
_cell.length_a   1.000
_cell.length_b   1.000
_cell.length_c   1.000
_cell.angle_alpha   90.00
_cell.angle_beta   90.00
_cell.angle_gamma   90.00
#
_symmetry.space_group_name_H-M   'P 1'
#
loop_
_entity.id
_entity.type
_entity.pdbx_description
1 polymer ?
#
loop_
_entity_poly.entity_id
_entity_poly.type
_entity_poly.pdbx_seq_one_letter_code
_entity_poly.pdbx_strand_id
1 'polypeptide(L)' 'EMTSDEIVAALRDTELPDKARRDLGAILRNADLVKFAKATPEAEENEADYLKCYYFVEETKPADPDPATLEEKMENDR' A
#
# COMPACT_ATOMS: atom_id res chain seq x y z
N GLU A 1 1.36 -9.75 14.28
CA GLU A 1 0.53 -9.93 13.06
C GLU A 1 -0.71 -9.07 13.24
N MET A 2 -1.07 -8.26 12.25
CA MET A 2 -2.31 -7.47 12.25
C MET A 2 -3.30 -8.14 11.31
N THR A 3 -4.58 -8.12 11.66
CA THR A 3 -5.67 -8.54 10.77
C THR A 3 -5.91 -7.50 9.67
N SER A 4 -6.57 -7.91 8.58
CA SER A 4 -6.96 -7.01 7.49
C SER A 4 -7.74 -5.79 7.99
N ASP A 5 -8.68 -5.98 8.92
CA ASP A 5 -9.47 -4.88 9.49
C ASP A 5 -8.61 -3.93 10.34
N GLU A 6 -7.67 -4.47 11.11
CA GLU A 6 -6.73 -3.65 11.89
C GLU A 6 -5.80 -2.84 10.99
N ILE A 7 -5.36 -3.40 9.86
CA ILE A 7 -4.55 -2.70 8.85
C ILE A 7 -5.37 -1.54 8.25
N VAL A 8 -6.59 -1.81 7.80
CA VAL A 8 -7.47 -0.77 7.22
C VAL A 8 -7.80 0.31 8.26
N ALA A 9 -8.00 -0.05 9.52
CA ALA A 9 -8.23 0.89 10.61
C ALA A 9 -7.01 1.77 10.86
N ALA A 10 -5.81 1.19 10.92
CA ALA A 10 -4.57 1.94 11.14
C ALA A 10 -4.27 2.96 10.02
N LEU A 11 -4.72 2.67 8.79
CA LEU A 11 -4.53 3.55 7.64
C LEU A 11 -5.57 4.68 7.52
N ARG A 12 -6.56 4.76 8.42
CA ARG A 12 -7.59 5.81 8.37
C ARG A 12 -7.01 7.21 8.50
N ASP A 13 -6.02 7.36 9.36
CA ASP A 13 -5.37 8.65 9.64
C ASP A 13 -4.19 8.92 8.70
N THR A 14 -3.84 7.96 7.83
CA THR A 14 -2.83 8.14 6.79
C THR A 14 -3.45 8.79 5.56
N GLU A 15 -2.84 9.87 5.09
CA GLU A 15 -3.20 10.49 3.82
C GLU A 15 -2.81 9.55 2.67
N LEU A 16 -3.82 9.06 1.95
CA LEU A 16 -3.68 8.17 0.81
C LEU A 16 -4.64 8.63 -0.27
N PRO A 17 -4.28 8.51 -1.56
CA PRO A 17 -5.23 8.69 -2.65
C PRO A 17 -6.46 7.79 -2.47
N ASP A 18 -7.65 8.31 -2.77
CA ASP A 18 -8.91 7.58 -2.61
C ASP A 18 -8.92 6.23 -3.33
N LYS A 19 -8.32 6.19 -4.52
CA LYS A 19 -8.17 4.95 -5.30
C LYS A 19 -7.30 3.93 -4.55
N ALA A 20 -6.14 4.34 -4.06
CA ALA A 20 -5.22 3.49 -3.30
C ALA A 20 -5.90 2.91 -2.05
N ARG A 21 -6.69 3.73 -1.34
CA ARG A 21 -7.45 3.29 -0.17
C ARG A 21 -8.50 2.23 -0.51
N ARG A 22 -9.26 2.43 -1.59
CA ARG A 22 -10.30 1.48 -2.05
C ARG A 22 -9.68 0.18 -2.53
N ASP A 23 -8.63 0.26 -3.35
CA ASP A 23 -7.96 -0.90 -3.92
C ASP A 23 -7.32 -1.75 -2.83
N LEU A 24 -6.65 -1.13 -1.85
CA LEU A 24 -6.06 -1.85 -0.72
C LEU A 24 -7.11 -2.63 0.10
N GLY A 25 -8.25 -2.00 0.38
CA GLY A 25 -9.35 -2.68 1.08
C GLY A 25 -9.90 -3.88 0.31
N ALA A 26 -10.03 -3.77 -1.02
CA ALA A 26 -10.48 -4.87 -1.87
C ALA A 26 -9.46 -6.03 -1.89
N ILE A 27 -8.17 -5.71 -2.03
CA ILE A 27 -7.09 -6.70 -2.05
C ILE A 27 -7.02 -7.48 -0.74
N LEU A 28 -7.08 -6.80 0.41
CA LEU A 28 -7.02 -7.47 1.71
C LEU A 28 -8.21 -8.41 1.92
N ARG A 29 -9.40 -8.01 1.47
CA ARG A 29 -10.59 -8.86 1.51
C ARG A 29 -10.47 -10.07 0.59
N ASN A 30 -9.96 -9.89 -0.63
CA ASN A 30 -9.70 -10.99 -1.56
C ASN A 30 -8.66 -11.96 -0.98
N ALA A 31 -7.60 -11.45 -0.35
CA ALA A 31 -6.59 -12.26 0.32
C ALA A 31 -7.19 -13.10 1.46
N ASP A 32 -8.14 -12.56 2.23
CA ASP A 32 -8.84 -13.32 3.27
C ASP A 32 -9.69 -14.46 2.68
N LEU A 33 -10.36 -14.22 1.55
CA LEU A 33 -11.11 -15.28 0.85
C LEU A 33 -10.19 -16.41 0.37
N VAL A 34 -9.00 -16.10 -0.13
CA VAL A 34 -8.02 -17.11 -0.54
C VAL A 34 -7.42 -17.84 0.68
N LYS A 35 -6.96 -17.10 1.69
CA LYS A 35 -6.26 -17.65 2.87
C LYS A 35 -7.19 -18.53 3.72
N PHE A 36 -8.39 -18.03 4.01
CA PHE A 36 -9.32 -18.65 4.95
C PHE A 36 -10.46 -19.41 4.28
N ALA A 37 -11.08 -18.87 3.21
CA ALA A 37 -12.19 -19.53 2.53
C ALA A 37 -11.77 -20.46 1.39
N LYS A 38 -10.46 -20.55 1.09
CA LYS A 38 -9.91 -21.36 -0.01
C LYS A 38 -10.50 -21.00 -1.37
N ALA A 39 -10.88 -19.74 -1.55
CA ALA A 39 -11.27 -19.22 -2.85
C ALA A 39 -10.10 -19.32 -3.83
N THR A 40 -10.41 -19.65 -5.09
CA THR A 40 -9.45 -19.67 -6.18
C THR A 40 -9.92 -18.65 -7.21
N PRO A 41 -9.47 -17.38 -7.12
CA PRO A 41 -9.81 -16.37 -8.10
C PRO A 41 -9.25 -16.74 -9.47
N GLU A 42 -9.86 -16.21 -10.52
CA GLU A 42 -9.38 -16.40 -11.89
C GLU A 42 -8.00 -15.75 -12.07
N ALA A 43 -7.21 -16.24 -13.02
CA ALA A 43 -5.85 -15.77 -13.25
C ALA A 43 -5.79 -14.26 -13.53
N GLU A 44 -6.74 -13.75 -14.30
CA GLU A 44 -6.86 -12.31 -14.62
C GLU A 44 -7.15 -11.46 -13.38
N GLU A 45 -7.98 -11.94 -12.45
CA GLU A 45 -8.25 -11.25 -11.20
C GLU A 45 -7.00 -11.20 -10.31
N ASN A 46 -6.27 -12.32 -10.21
CA ASN A 46 -5.02 -12.39 -9.46
C ASN A 46 -3.94 -11.47 -10.06
N GLU A 47 -3.84 -11.37 -11.38
CA GLU A 47 -2.92 -10.44 -12.05
C GLU A 47 -3.32 -8.98 -11.80
N ALA A 48 -4.62 -8.66 -11.88
CA ALA A 48 -5.12 -7.32 -11.60
C ALA A 48 -4.84 -6.89 -10.15
N ASP A 49 -5.04 -7.78 -9.18
CA ASP A 49 -4.74 -7.50 -7.76
C ASP A 49 -3.23 -7.38 -7.51
N TYR A 50 -2.41 -8.19 -8.18
CA TYR A 50 -0.96 -8.04 -8.15
C TYR A 50 -0.51 -6.66 -8.65
N LEU A 51 -1.06 -6.20 -9.79
CA LEU A 51 -0.73 -4.89 -10.34
C LEU A 51 -1.17 -3.74 -9.42
N LYS A 52 -2.35 -3.84 -8.79
CA LYS A 52 -2.79 -2.85 -7.80
C LYS A 52 -1.82 -2.77 -6.62
N CYS A 53 -1.33 -3.90 -6.10
CA CYS A 53 -0.32 -3.92 -5.05
C CYS A 53 0.98 -3.23 -5.49
N TYR A 54 1.45 -3.54 -6.70
CA TYR A 54 2.65 -2.93 -7.27
C TYR A 54 2.51 -1.40 -7.36
N TYR A 55 1.42 -0.92 -7.96
CA TYR A 55 1.17 0.52 -8.09
C TYR A 55 0.94 1.21 -6.75
N PHE A 56 0.30 0.56 -5.78
CA PHE A 56 0.16 1.12 -4.44
C PHE A 56 1.52 1.46 -3.83
N VAL A 57 2.50 0.56 -3.95
CA VAL A 57 3.86 0.80 -3.45
C VAL A 57 4.51 1.94 -4.21
N GLU A 58 4.47 1.93 -5.55
CA GLU A 58 5.08 2.99 -6.36
C GLU A 58 4.47 4.38 -6.09
N GLU A 59 3.15 4.48 -5.98
CA GLU A 59 2.43 5.75 -5.77
C GLU A 59 2.56 6.30 -4.35
N THR A 60 2.83 5.44 -3.36
CA THR A 60 2.97 5.83 -1.94
C THR A 60 4.42 5.94 -1.48
N LYS A 61 5.39 5.74 -2.38
CA LYS A 61 6.79 6.03 -2.08
C LYS A 61 6.94 7.49 -1.62
N PRO A 62 7.75 7.75 -0.58
CA PRO A 62 8.13 9.11 -0.25
C PRO A 62 8.74 9.77 -1.47
N ALA A 63 8.39 11.04 -1.72
CA ALA A 63 9.09 11.83 -2.71
C ALA A 63 10.58 11.86 -2.36
N ASP A 64 11.44 11.87 -3.39
CA ASP A 64 12.87 12.06 -3.17
C ASP A 64 13.08 13.34 -2.34
N PRO A 65 13.95 13.29 -1.32
CA PRO A 65 14.20 14.46 -0.49
C PRO A 65 14.65 15.61 -1.39
N ASP A 66 14.07 16.79 -1.17
CA ASP A 66 14.43 17.99 -1.89
C ASP A 66 15.96 18.19 -1.76
N PRO A 67 16.70 18.41 -2.87
CA PRO A 67 18.14 18.68 -2.80
C PRO A 67 18.50 19.76 -1.77
N ALA A 68 17.65 20.76 -1.54
CA ALA A 68 17.85 21.76 -0.48
C ALA A 68 17.84 21.14 0.94
N THR A 69 16.92 20.21 1.22
CA THR A 69 16.89 19.49 2.51
C THR A 69 18.05 18.50 2.69
N LEU A 70 18.63 18.00 1.59
CA LEU A 70 19.82 17.16 1.63
C LEU A 70 21.06 18.00 1.97
N GLU A 71 21.22 19.17 1.33
CA GLU A 71 22.32 20.09 1.62
C GLU A 71 22.30 20.57 3.08
N GLU A 72 21.13 20.93 3.61
CA GLU A 72 20.97 21.36 5.01
C GLU A 72 21.32 20.23 6.02
N LYS A 73 20.92 18.98 5.74
CA LYS A 73 21.32 17.82 6.56
C LYS A 73 22.83 17.58 6.51
N MET A 74 23.43 17.68 5.33
CA MET A 74 24.88 17.48 5.15
C MET A 74 25.71 18.58 5.81
N GLU A 75 25.16 19.79 5.97
CA GLU A 75 25.82 20.90 6.67
C GLU A 75 25.65 20.81 8.19
N ASN A 76 24.49 20.37 8.70
CA ASN A 76 24.29 20.14 10.14
C ASN A 76 25.03 18.92 10.69
N ASP A 77 25.37 17.94 9.84
CA ASP A 77 26.12 16.73 10.21
C ASP A 77 27.66 16.91 10.12
N ARG A 78 28.16 18.12 9.81
CA ARG A 78 29.59 18.49 9.79
C ARG A 78 30.03 19.20 11.08
#